data_AF-A0A9E2U0X4-F1
#
_entry.id   AF-A0A9E2U0X4-F1
#
_cell.length_a   1.000
_cell.length_b   1.000
_cell.length_c   1.000
_cell.angle_alpha   90.00
_cell.angle_beta   90.00
_cell.angle_gamma   90.00
#
_symmetry.space_group_name_H-M   'P 1'
#
loop_
_entity.id
_entity.type
_entity.pdbx_description
1 polymer ?
#
loop_
_entity_poly.entity_id
_entity_poly.type
_entity_poly.pdbx_seq_one_letter_code
_entity_poly.pdbx_strand_id
1 'polypeptide(L)'
;MMQIIESPNEYDVVIVGSGAGGGMATKILSEAGLKIAVVEAGPYFDPADPEQMTQLKWPWESPRRGANTNRAFGDFDAAYGGWEIDGEPYTHTPGTKFEWFRSHMLGGRTNHWGRISLRFGPNDFKRKDIDGLGDNWPISYDDVKPYYDKVDKLIGIFGTKEGIYNEPDGFFLPPPKPRLHELYYKKGADKLGIPTIPARKSMVTKRINDER
;
A
#
# COMPACT_ATOMS: atom_id res chain seq x y z
N MET A 1 -33.36 -38.29 12.26
CA MET A 1 -32.15 -37.51 12.60
C MET A 1 -32.59 -36.07 12.80
N MET A 2 -32.42 -35.52 14.01
CA MET A 2 -32.65 -34.09 14.25
C MET A 2 -31.55 -33.31 13.53
N GLN A 3 -31.93 -32.51 12.53
CA GLN A 3 -31.03 -31.59 11.85
C GLN A 3 -30.99 -30.32 12.69
N ILE A 4 -29.93 -30.16 13.49
CA ILE A 4 -29.69 -28.91 14.21
C ILE A 4 -29.34 -27.86 13.15
N ILE A 5 -30.22 -26.88 12.97
CA ILE A 5 -29.91 -25.69 12.18
C ILE A 5 -29.04 -24.82 13.08
N GLU A 6 -27.74 -24.76 12.80
CA GLU A 6 -26.86 -23.80 13.48
C GLU A 6 -27.39 -22.39 13.24
N SER A 7 -27.52 -21.61 14.31
CA SER A 7 -27.89 -20.20 14.20
C SER A 7 -26.80 -19.48 13.42
N PRO A 8 -27.16 -18.63 12.43
CA PRO A 8 -26.16 -17.90 11.66
C PRO A 8 -25.35 -17.02 12.59
N ASN A 9 -24.05 -16.93 12.33
CA ASN A 9 -23.18 -15.99 13.05
C ASN A 9 -23.65 -14.56 12.76
N GLU A 10 -23.97 -13.81 13.81
CA GLU A 10 -24.29 -12.39 13.71
C GLU A 10 -23.02 -11.54 13.80
N TYR A 11 -22.89 -10.61 12.87
CA TYR A 11 -21.79 -9.64 12.79
C TYR A 11 -22.36 -8.23 12.81
N ASP A 12 -21.66 -7.31 13.47
CA ASP A 12 -22.02 -5.89 13.51
C ASP A 12 -21.69 -5.20 12.17
N VAL A 13 -20.61 -5.63 11.53
CA VAL A 13 -20.09 -5.05 10.28
C VAL A 13 -19.60 -6.14 9.34
N VAL A 14 -19.91 -5.98 8.05
CA VAL A 14 -19.32 -6.77 6.96
C VAL A 14 -18.40 -5.87 6.14
N ILE A 15 -17.14 -6.27 6.00
CA ILE A 15 -16.14 -5.58 5.19
C ILE A 15 -15.86 -6.42 3.94
N VAL A 16 -16.07 -5.84 2.77
CA VAL A 16 -15.81 -6.48 1.49
C VAL A 16 -14.42 -6.05 0.98
N GLY A 17 -13.49 -7.00 0.94
CA GLY A 17 -12.10 -6.83 0.56
C GLY A 17 -11.17 -6.59 1.75
N SER A 18 -10.05 -7.30 1.78
CA SER A 18 -9.06 -7.27 2.87
C SER A 18 -7.82 -6.43 2.56
N GLY A 19 -7.85 -5.63 1.49
CA GLY A 19 -6.76 -4.73 1.09
C GLY A 19 -6.51 -3.59 2.08
N ALA A 20 -5.66 -2.62 1.71
CA ALA A 20 -5.23 -1.54 2.61
C ALA A 20 -6.39 -0.84 3.37
N GLY A 21 -7.48 -0.50 2.68
CA GLY A 21 -8.66 0.12 3.31
C GLY A 21 -9.42 -0.83 4.22
N GLY A 22 -9.77 -2.03 3.73
CA GLY A 22 -10.53 -3.01 4.49
C GLY A 22 -9.78 -3.56 5.70
N GLY A 23 -8.47 -3.81 5.57
CA GLY A 23 -7.61 -4.21 6.68
C GLY A 23 -7.51 -3.13 7.77
N MET A 24 -7.35 -1.86 7.38
CA MET A 24 -7.35 -0.75 8.35
C MET A 24 -8.70 -0.57 9.03
N ALA A 25 -9.81 -0.64 8.27
CA ALA A 25 -11.15 -0.58 8.85
C ALA A 25 -11.39 -1.75 9.83
N THR A 26 -10.98 -2.96 9.45
CA THR A 26 -11.07 -4.16 10.31
C THR A 26 -10.33 -3.93 11.62
N LYS A 27 -9.08 -3.45 11.56
CA LYS A 27 -8.27 -3.15 12.75
C LYS A 27 -8.99 -2.18 13.70
N ILE A 28 -9.44 -1.04 13.18
CA ILE A 28 -10.02 0.02 14.01
C ILE A 28 -11.35 -0.43 14.63
N LEU A 29 -12.20 -1.09 13.85
CA LEU A 29 -13.52 -1.53 14.33
C LEU A 29 -13.40 -2.72 15.29
N SER A 30 -12.43 -3.63 15.08
CA SER A 30 -12.23 -4.76 15.99
C SER A 30 -11.65 -4.31 17.33
N GLU A 31 -10.73 -3.34 17.33
CA GLU A 31 -10.22 -2.70 18.55
C GLU A 31 -11.31 -1.95 19.32
N ALA A 32 -12.35 -1.48 18.62
CA ALA A 32 -13.54 -0.89 19.24
C ALA A 32 -14.53 -1.94 19.79
N GLY A 33 -14.24 -3.23 19.63
CA GLY A 33 -15.03 -4.34 20.19
C GLY A 33 -16.14 -4.87 19.29
N LEU A 34 -16.21 -4.46 18.02
CA LEU A 34 -17.22 -4.95 17.08
C LEU A 34 -16.87 -6.35 16.55
N LYS A 35 -17.89 -7.16 16.30
CA LYS A 35 -17.80 -8.43 15.57
C LYS A 35 -17.85 -8.16 14.07
N ILE A 36 -16.79 -8.54 13.37
CA ILE A 36 -16.61 -8.18 11.96
C ILE A 36 -16.47 -9.44 11.12
N ALA A 37 -17.20 -9.49 10.02
CA ALA A 37 -16.93 -10.43 8.93
C ALA A 37 -16.12 -9.71 7.84
N VAL A 38 -14.97 -10.28 7.46
CA VAL A 38 -14.20 -9.81 6.31
C VAL A 38 -14.36 -10.82 5.18
N VAL A 39 -14.81 -10.36 4.02
CA VAL A 39 -15.00 -11.18 2.83
C VAL A 39 -13.93 -10.82 1.81
N GLU A 40 -13.03 -11.74 1.51
CA GLU A 40 -11.97 -11.58 0.50
C GLU A 40 -12.26 -12.47 -0.70
N ALA A 41 -12.10 -11.92 -1.91
CA ALA A 41 -12.37 -12.66 -3.14
C ALA A 41 -11.23 -13.63 -3.49
N GLY A 42 -10.01 -13.31 -3.05
CA GLY A 42 -8.82 -14.14 -3.26
C GLY A 42 -8.56 -15.18 -2.18
N PRO A 43 -7.49 -15.99 -2.37
CA PRO A 43 -7.09 -16.97 -1.39
C PRO A 43 -6.52 -16.31 -0.12
N TYR A 44 -6.51 -17.11 0.95
CA TYR A 44 -5.71 -16.82 2.13
C TYR A 44 -4.22 -16.71 1.76
N PHE A 45 -3.52 -15.76 2.37
CA PHE A 45 -2.09 -15.58 2.21
C PHE A 45 -1.48 -15.09 3.51
N ASP A 46 -0.42 -15.76 3.95
CA ASP A 46 0.40 -15.36 5.09
C ASP A 46 1.86 -15.21 4.62
N PRO A 47 2.41 -13.99 4.58
CA PRO A 47 3.81 -13.78 4.22
C PRO A 47 4.81 -14.36 5.23
N ALA A 48 4.37 -14.74 6.43
CA ALA A 48 5.21 -15.37 7.46
C ALA A 48 5.22 -16.91 7.37
N ASP A 49 4.27 -17.52 6.66
CA ASP A 49 4.24 -18.96 6.41
C ASP A 49 5.39 -19.35 5.46
N PRO A 50 6.35 -20.20 5.87
CA PRO A 50 7.46 -20.64 5.02
C PRO A 50 7.03 -21.27 3.69
N GLU A 51 5.84 -21.88 3.62
CA GLU A 51 5.32 -22.50 2.39
C GLU A 51 4.87 -21.44 1.39
N GLN A 52 4.31 -20.32 1.86
CA GLN A 52 3.76 -19.24 1.04
C GLN A 52 4.74 -18.09 0.83
N MET A 53 5.74 -17.95 1.70
CA MET A 53 6.73 -16.87 1.65
C MET A 53 7.51 -16.93 0.34
N THR A 54 7.27 -15.99 -0.56
CA THR A 54 8.07 -15.80 -1.78
C THR A 54 9.15 -14.73 -1.62
N GLN A 55 9.00 -13.87 -0.61
CA GLN A 55 9.94 -12.80 -0.32
C GLN A 55 11.31 -13.38 0.08
N LEU A 56 12.39 -12.70 -0.31
CA LEU A 56 13.77 -13.06 0.04
C LEU A 56 14.29 -14.39 -0.53
N LYS A 57 13.48 -15.12 -1.31
CA LYS A 57 13.96 -16.30 -2.06
C LYS A 57 14.94 -15.89 -3.14
N TRP A 58 15.97 -16.70 -3.31
CA TRP A 58 17.00 -16.51 -4.32
C TRP A 58 16.57 -17.06 -5.67
N PRO A 59 17.06 -16.49 -6.79
CA PRO A 59 16.73 -16.97 -8.13
C PRO A 59 16.93 -18.46 -8.37
N TRP A 60 17.94 -19.09 -7.74
CA TRP A 60 18.22 -20.53 -7.88
C TRP A 60 17.27 -21.43 -7.09
N GLU A 61 16.48 -20.87 -6.17
CA GLU A 61 15.42 -21.59 -5.45
C GLU A 61 14.14 -21.68 -6.28
N SER A 62 14.07 -20.98 -7.43
CA SER A 62 12.93 -21.14 -8.33
C SER A 62 12.93 -22.57 -8.88
N PRO A 63 11.78 -23.28 -8.86
CA PRO A 63 11.64 -24.59 -9.49
C PRO A 63 11.88 -24.53 -11.01
N ARG A 64 11.78 -23.33 -11.62
CA ARG A 64 12.03 -23.11 -13.04
C ARG A 64 13.50 -22.93 -13.39
N ARG A 65 14.39 -22.78 -12.38
CA ARG A 65 15.85 -22.64 -12.54
C ARG A 65 16.28 -21.67 -13.65
N GLY A 66 15.62 -20.51 -13.73
CA GLY A 66 15.92 -19.46 -14.72
C GLY A 66 15.13 -19.56 -16.03
N ALA A 67 14.21 -20.51 -16.18
CA ALA A 67 13.32 -20.55 -17.34
C ALA A 67 12.26 -19.43 -17.32
N ASN A 68 11.79 -19.09 -18.54
CA ASN A 68 10.56 -18.36 -18.88
C ASN A 68 9.44 -18.45 -17.83
N THR A 69 8.89 -17.33 -17.35
CA THR A 69 7.65 -17.32 -16.58
C THR A 69 6.59 -16.41 -17.14
N ASN A 70 5.33 -16.82 -16.96
CA ASN A 70 4.14 -16.08 -17.42
C ASN A 70 3.61 -15.15 -16.33
N ARG A 71 4.26 -15.13 -15.15
CA ARG A 71 3.94 -14.20 -14.07
C ARG A 71 4.52 -12.82 -14.37
N ALA A 72 3.71 -11.78 -14.20
CA ALA A 72 4.06 -10.41 -14.57
C ALA A 72 5.37 -9.90 -13.96
N PHE A 73 5.69 -10.32 -12.73
CA PHE A 73 6.86 -9.86 -11.99
C PHE A 73 7.83 -10.98 -11.58
N GLY A 74 7.83 -12.09 -12.33
CA GLY A 74 8.71 -13.22 -12.08
C GLY A 74 8.11 -14.29 -11.17
N ASP A 75 8.85 -15.37 -10.97
CA ASP A 75 8.35 -16.56 -10.25
C ASP A 75 7.97 -16.30 -8.81
N PHE A 76 8.66 -15.36 -8.15
CA PHE A 76 8.45 -15.00 -6.75
C PHE A 76 7.48 -13.84 -6.54
N ASP A 77 6.76 -13.43 -7.59
CA ASP A 77 5.67 -12.48 -7.42
C ASP A 77 4.73 -12.97 -6.30
N ALA A 78 4.37 -12.08 -5.38
CA ALA A 78 3.46 -12.42 -4.29
C ALA A 78 1.99 -12.24 -4.70
N ALA A 79 1.72 -11.59 -5.84
CA ALA A 79 0.36 -11.32 -6.26
C ALA A 79 -0.33 -12.58 -6.80
N TYR A 80 -1.50 -12.89 -6.24
CA TYR A 80 -2.54 -13.67 -6.91
C TYR A 80 -3.43 -12.71 -7.69
N GLY A 81 -3.44 -12.84 -9.01
CA GLY A 81 -4.04 -11.86 -9.92
C GLY A 81 -3.04 -11.40 -10.98
N GLY A 82 -3.33 -10.29 -11.64
CA GLY A 82 -2.52 -9.83 -12.76
C GLY A 82 -3.05 -8.56 -13.40
N TRP A 83 -2.64 -8.36 -14.65
CA TRP A 83 -3.14 -7.30 -15.54
C TRP A 83 -4.50 -7.63 -16.14
N GLU A 84 -4.83 -8.92 -16.22
CA GLU A 84 -6.08 -9.45 -16.71
C GLU A 84 -6.65 -10.37 -15.64
N ILE A 85 -7.83 -10.04 -15.14
CA ILE A 85 -8.59 -10.86 -14.20
C ILE A 85 -10.00 -10.98 -14.77
N ASP A 86 -10.48 -12.22 -14.85
CA ASP A 86 -11.83 -12.50 -15.34
C ASP A 86 -12.89 -11.85 -14.43
N GLY A 87 -13.90 -11.22 -15.03
CA GLY A 87 -14.97 -10.55 -14.31
C GLY A 87 -14.63 -9.18 -13.69
N GLU A 88 -13.46 -8.59 -13.97
CA GLU A 88 -13.16 -7.22 -13.50
C GLU A 88 -14.13 -6.19 -14.09
N PRO A 89 -14.68 -5.27 -13.27
CA PRO A 89 -15.78 -4.39 -13.67
C PRO A 89 -15.34 -3.16 -14.46
N TYR A 90 -14.10 -3.09 -14.95
CA TYR A 90 -13.64 -1.93 -15.69
C TYR A 90 -13.76 -2.13 -17.20
N THR A 91 -14.27 -1.10 -17.88
CA THR A 91 -14.32 -1.01 -19.33
C THR A 91 -13.37 0.09 -19.80
N HIS A 92 -12.99 0.05 -21.06
CA HIS A 92 -12.20 1.12 -21.69
C HIS A 92 -12.93 1.61 -22.94
N THR A 93 -12.77 2.89 -23.24
CA THR A 93 -13.34 3.49 -24.45
C THR A 93 -12.65 2.90 -25.70
N PRO A 94 -13.36 2.63 -26.80
CA PRO A 94 -12.74 2.15 -28.04
C PRO A 94 -11.58 3.05 -28.48
N GLY A 95 -10.45 2.43 -28.86
CA GLY A 95 -9.23 3.14 -29.26
C GLY A 95 -8.36 3.62 -28.10
N THR A 96 -8.77 3.38 -26.85
CA THR A 96 -7.94 3.68 -25.67
C THR A 96 -7.31 2.41 -25.12
N LYS A 97 -6.17 2.56 -24.43
CA LYS A 97 -5.51 1.48 -23.71
C LYS A 97 -5.54 1.80 -22.22
N PHE A 98 -6.07 0.88 -21.42
CA PHE A 98 -6.05 0.95 -19.96
C PHE A 98 -5.73 -0.43 -19.39
N GLU A 99 -4.68 -0.50 -18.59
CA GLU A 99 -4.23 -1.73 -17.92
C GLU A 99 -4.31 -1.50 -16.42
N TRP A 100 -4.85 -2.47 -15.68
CA TRP A 100 -5.02 -2.33 -14.24
C TRP A 100 -4.54 -3.57 -13.49
N PHE A 101 -3.36 -3.46 -12.87
CA PHE A 101 -2.85 -4.55 -12.05
C PHE A 101 -3.62 -4.68 -10.74
N ARG A 102 -4.09 -5.89 -10.47
CA ARG A 102 -4.90 -6.23 -9.30
C ARG A 102 -4.34 -7.47 -8.60
N SER A 103 -4.42 -7.46 -7.27
CA SER A 103 -4.11 -8.62 -6.44
C SER A 103 -5.37 -8.99 -5.66
N HIS A 104 -5.92 -10.19 -5.90
CA HIS A 104 -7.01 -10.79 -5.16
C HIS A 104 -6.42 -11.83 -4.23
N MET A 105 -6.23 -11.46 -2.97
CA MET A 105 -5.65 -12.28 -1.91
C MET A 105 -5.80 -11.54 -0.58
N LEU A 106 -5.68 -12.26 0.53
CA LEU A 106 -5.65 -11.64 1.86
C LEU A 106 -4.58 -10.53 1.93
N GLY A 107 -4.98 -9.31 2.33
CA GLY A 107 -4.12 -8.12 2.36
C GLY A 107 -4.04 -7.35 1.03
N GLY A 108 -4.54 -7.92 -0.06
CA GLY A 108 -4.61 -7.32 -1.38
C GLY A 108 -3.26 -6.80 -1.90
N ARG A 109 -3.28 -5.63 -2.56
CA ARG A 109 -2.09 -5.03 -3.19
C ARG A 109 -1.00 -4.60 -2.21
N THR A 110 -1.26 -4.60 -0.89
CA THR A 110 -0.21 -4.31 0.11
C THR A 110 0.88 -5.39 0.15
N ASN A 111 0.63 -6.57 -0.40
CA ASN A 111 1.63 -7.62 -0.57
C ASN A 111 2.60 -7.37 -1.74
N HIS A 112 2.24 -6.53 -2.72
CA HIS A 112 3.01 -6.31 -3.95
C HIS A 112 3.45 -4.85 -4.17
N TRP A 113 2.91 -3.88 -3.42
CA TRP A 113 3.23 -2.47 -3.62
C TRP A 113 4.71 -2.11 -3.38
N GLY A 114 5.16 -0.99 -3.99
CA GLY A 114 6.51 -0.45 -3.83
C GLY A 114 6.80 0.18 -2.46
N ARG A 115 5.82 0.17 -1.53
CA ARG A 115 5.89 0.75 -0.18
C ARG A 115 6.12 2.26 -0.13
N ILE A 116 5.90 2.99 -1.23
CA ILE A 116 5.96 4.46 -1.24
C ILE A 116 4.72 4.98 -0.51
N SER A 117 4.93 5.88 0.45
CA SER A 117 3.90 6.32 1.39
C SER A 117 3.98 7.84 1.53
N LEU A 118 3.43 8.53 0.54
CA LEU A 118 3.38 9.99 0.45
C LEU A 118 2.10 10.52 1.07
N ARG A 119 2.15 11.73 1.62
CA ARG A 119 0.98 12.47 2.07
C ARG A 119 0.51 13.36 0.93
N PHE A 120 -0.79 13.56 0.81
CA PHE A 120 -1.29 14.71 0.05
C PHE A 120 -0.89 16.00 0.77
N GLY A 121 -0.57 17.03 0.00
CA GLY A 121 -0.34 18.38 0.48
C GLY A 121 -1.63 19.23 0.50
N PRO A 122 -1.59 20.43 1.12
CA PRO A 122 -2.76 21.31 1.22
C PRO A 122 -3.41 21.65 -0.13
N ASN A 123 -2.61 21.82 -1.19
CA ASN A 123 -3.12 22.14 -2.52
C ASN A 123 -3.84 20.97 -3.18
N ASP A 124 -3.51 19.73 -2.80
CA ASP A 124 -4.12 18.53 -3.41
C ASP A 124 -5.61 18.42 -3.04
N PHE A 125 -6.01 19.00 -1.89
CA PHE A 125 -7.40 19.08 -1.46
C PHE A 125 -8.19 20.22 -2.14
N LYS A 126 -7.50 21.17 -2.81
CA LYS A 126 -8.07 22.40 -3.37
C LYS A 126 -7.68 22.65 -4.83
N ARG A 127 -7.46 21.58 -5.61
CA ARG A 127 -6.98 21.69 -7.00
C ARG A 127 -7.89 22.51 -7.91
N LYS A 128 -9.22 22.39 -7.76
CA LYS A 128 -10.18 23.17 -8.55
C LYS A 128 -9.97 24.67 -8.41
N ASP A 129 -9.64 25.16 -7.21
CA ASP A 129 -9.39 26.59 -6.99
C ASP A 129 -8.06 27.07 -7.59
N ILE A 130 -7.13 26.14 -7.86
CA ILE A 130 -5.78 26.44 -8.35
C ILE A 130 -5.71 26.39 -9.86
N ASP A 131 -6.22 25.32 -10.47
CA ASP A 131 -6.12 25.07 -11.91
C ASP A 131 -7.47 24.95 -12.63
N GLY A 132 -8.59 25.02 -11.91
CA GLY A 132 -9.94 24.90 -12.46
C GLY A 132 -10.38 23.47 -12.77
N LEU A 133 -9.55 22.45 -12.47
CA LEU A 133 -9.82 21.05 -12.81
C LEU A 133 -10.31 20.24 -11.60
N GLY A 134 -11.23 19.31 -11.88
CA GLY A 134 -11.80 18.42 -10.85
C GLY A 134 -12.63 19.16 -9.81
N ASP A 135 -12.67 18.61 -8.60
CA ASP A 135 -13.41 19.17 -7.47
C ASP A 135 -12.52 19.34 -6.24
N ASN A 136 -12.83 20.36 -5.45
CA ASN A 136 -12.24 20.51 -4.13
C ASN A 136 -12.83 19.44 -3.20
N TRP A 137 -11.96 18.89 -2.37
CA TRP A 137 -12.39 18.00 -1.31
C TRP A 137 -13.20 18.80 -0.26
N PRO A 138 -14.23 18.18 0.34
CA PRO A 138 -15.00 18.79 1.43
C PRO A 138 -14.23 18.80 2.77
N ILE A 139 -12.99 18.33 2.77
CA ILE A 139 -12.05 18.33 3.88
C ILE A 139 -10.73 18.98 3.43
N SER A 140 -9.87 19.26 4.39
CA SER A 140 -8.55 19.86 4.21
C SER A 140 -7.44 18.90 4.63
N TYR A 141 -6.19 19.29 4.35
CA TYR A 141 -5.03 18.59 4.89
C TYR A 141 -5.06 18.52 6.43
N ASP A 142 -5.46 19.59 7.10
CA ASP A 142 -5.47 19.64 8.57
C ASP A 142 -6.48 18.67 9.20
N ASP A 143 -7.58 18.38 8.49
CA ASP A 143 -8.56 17.38 8.92
C ASP A 143 -7.98 15.97 8.88
N VAL A 144 -7.16 15.66 7.87
CA VAL A 144 -6.57 14.32 7.69
C VAL A 144 -5.22 14.15 8.35
N LYS A 145 -4.52 15.24 8.66
CA LYS A 145 -3.17 15.23 9.24
C LYS A 145 -3.07 14.35 10.49
N PRO A 146 -4.01 14.38 11.46
CA PRO A 146 -3.94 13.49 12.62
C PRO A 146 -4.00 12.00 12.26
N TYR A 147 -4.66 11.65 11.15
CA TYR A 147 -4.75 10.26 10.67
C TYR A 147 -3.48 9.85 9.92
N TYR A 148 -2.91 10.74 9.11
CA TYR A 148 -1.58 10.51 8.55
C TYR A 148 -0.53 10.32 9.65
N ASP A 149 -0.57 11.15 10.70
CA ASP A 149 0.34 11.04 11.84
C ASP A 149 0.23 9.67 12.54
N LYS A 150 -0.98 9.14 12.70
CA LYS A 150 -1.21 7.78 13.24
C LYS A 150 -0.64 6.70 12.32
N VAL A 151 -0.85 6.82 11.00
CA VAL A 151 -0.37 5.84 10.01
C VAL A 151 1.15 5.82 9.96
N ASP A 152 1.83 6.97 9.93
CA ASP A 152 3.29 7.05 9.89
C ASP A 152 3.96 6.27 11.02
N LYS A 153 3.39 6.41 12.23
CA LYS A 153 3.86 5.73 13.44
C LYS A 153 3.58 4.24 13.37
N LEU A 154 2.38 3.87 12.93
CA LEU A 154 1.92 2.48 12.84
C LEU A 154 2.76 1.65 11.85
N ILE A 155 2.95 2.13 10.62
CA ILE A 155 3.54 1.31 9.55
C ILE A 155 5.06 1.50 9.40
N GLY A 156 5.64 2.47 10.11
CA GLY A 156 7.07 2.71 10.11
C GLY A 156 7.57 3.25 8.76
N ILE A 157 7.35 4.54 8.53
CA ILE A 157 7.84 5.22 7.34
C ILE A 157 9.24 5.79 7.61
N PHE A 158 10.20 5.60 6.71
CA PHE A 158 11.47 6.37 6.75
C PHE A 158 11.41 7.58 5.81
N GLY A 159 12.21 8.59 6.11
CA GLY A 159 12.27 9.85 5.35
C GLY A 159 13.04 10.93 6.09
N THR A 160 13.06 12.14 5.54
CA THR A 160 13.62 13.35 6.17
C THR A 160 12.57 14.45 6.20
N LYS A 161 12.86 15.54 6.93
CA LYS A 161 11.95 16.67 7.10
C LYS A 161 12.47 17.87 6.34
N GLU A 162 11.76 18.29 5.30
CA GLU A 162 12.20 19.36 4.42
C GLU A 162 11.33 20.62 4.51
N GLY A 163 10.17 20.55 5.17
CA GLY A 163 9.24 21.68 5.23
C GLY A 163 8.67 22.08 3.88
N ILE A 164 8.58 21.15 2.93
CA ILE A 164 8.00 21.42 1.60
C ILE A 164 6.48 21.52 1.75
N TYR A 165 5.93 22.70 1.45
CA TYR A 165 4.52 23.03 1.71
C TYR A 165 3.53 21.99 1.17
N ASN A 166 3.69 21.54 -0.09
CA ASN A 166 2.80 20.55 -0.71
C ASN A 166 3.39 19.12 -0.76
N GLU A 167 4.42 18.84 0.06
CA GLU A 167 4.90 17.48 0.37
C GLU A 167 5.13 17.39 1.88
N PRO A 168 4.03 17.43 2.68
CA PRO A 168 4.13 17.70 4.11
C PRO A 168 4.92 16.63 4.87
N ASP A 169 5.72 17.05 5.83
CA ASP A 169 6.50 16.15 6.67
C ASP A 169 5.62 15.28 7.58
N GLY A 170 6.22 14.18 8.06
CA GLY A 170 5.59 13.18 8.90
C GLY A 170 6.47 12.69 10.06
N PHE A 171 6.11 11.52 10.61
CA PHE A 171 6.84 10.85 11.69
C PHE A 171 7.80 9.80 11.13
N PHE A 172 8.94 10.27 10.64
CA PHE A 172 9.87 9.42 9.91
C PHE A 172 10.90 8.70 10.78
N LEU A 173 11.22 7.48 10.38
CA LEU A 173 12.43 6.74 10.74
C LEU A 173 13.62 7.29 9.94
N PRO A 174 14.87 7.13 10.41
CA PRO A 174 16.04 7.49 9.63
C PRO A 174 16.07 6.74 8.29
N PRO A 175 16.34 7.41 7.16
CA PRO A 175 16.45 6.74 5.88
C PRO A 175 17.68 5.82 5.84
N PRO A 176 17.66 4.75 5.03
CA PRO A 176 18.86 3.97 4.76
C PRO A 176 19.91 4.85 4.07
N LYS A 177 21.19 4.45 4.14
CA LYS A 177 22.25 5.14 3.40
C LYS A 177 21.95 5.03 1.89
N PRO A 178 22.07 6.13 1.13
CA PRO A 178 21.86 6.10 -0.30
C PRO A 178 22.88 5.19 -0.98
N ARG A 179 22.44 4.54 -2.05
CA ARG A 179 23.28 3.73 -2.94
C ARG A 179 24.15 4.63 -3.80
N LEU A 180 25.21 4.05 -4.38
CA LEU A 180 26.18 4.81 -5.18
C LEU A 180 25.52 5.62 -6.30
N HIS A 181 24.59 5.03 -7.07
CA HIS A 181 23.91 5.74 -8.15
C HIS A 181 23.00 6.86 -7.64
N GLU A 182 22.36 6.70 -6.49
CA GLU A 182 21.54 7.76 -5.86
C GLU A 182 22.39 8.97 -5.47
N LEU A 183 23.64 8.76 -5.06
CA LEU A 183 24.60 9.85 -4.79
C LEU A 183 24.97 10.61 -6.08
N TYR A 184 25.13 9.92 -7.21
CA TYR A 184 25.36 10.57 -8.50
C TYR A 184 24.15 11.39 -8.96
N TYR A 185 22.94 10.85 -8.81
CA TYR A 185 21.70 11.58 -9.09
C TYR A 185 21.59 12.84 -8.23
N LYS A 186 21.79 12.70 -6.91
CA LYS A 186 21.75 13.84 -5.99
C LYS A 186 22.78 14.90 -6.35
N LYS A 187 24.03 14.51 -6.65
CA LYS A 187 25.08 15.45 -7.08
C LYS A 187 24.69 16.22 -8.35
N GLY A 188 24.03 15.56 -9.30
CA GLY A 188 23.52 16.21 -10.52
C GLY A 188 22.40 17.20 -10.22
N ALA A 189 21.41 16.78 -9.43
CA ALA A 189 20.28 17.61 -9.04
C ALA A 189 20.71 18.84 -8.22
N ASP A 190 21.66 18.67 -7.28
CA ASP A 190 22.21 19.75 -6.46
C ASP A 190 22.87 20.83 -7.33
N LYS A 191 23.59 20.45 -8.41
CA LYS A 191 24.16 21.42 -9.38
C LYS A 191 23.10 22.23 -10.13
N LEU A 192 21.92 21.67 -10.30
CA LEU A 192 20.79 22.30 -10.99
C LEU A 192 19.85 23.04 -10.01
N GLY A 193 20.15 23.03 -8.71
CA GLY A 193 19.26 23.59 -7.69
C GLY A 193 17.94 22.83 -7.52
N ILE A 194 17.88 21.54 -7.92
CA ILE A 194 16.69 20.71 -7.81
C ILE A 194 16.73 19.97 -6.46
N PRO A 195 15.77 20.22 -5.55
CA PRO A 195 15.69 19.50 -4.28
C PRO A 195 15.56 18.00 -4.49
N THR A 196 16.41 17.23 -3.83
CA THR A 196 16.37 15.76 -3.86
C THR A 196 16.33 15.24 -2.44
N ILE A 197 15.28 14.48 -2.14
CA ILE A 197 15.02 13.91 -0.81
C ILE A 197 15.02 12.38 -0.89
N PRO A 198 15.33 11.66 0.20
CA PRO A 198 15.04 10.24 0.32
C PRO A 198 13.56 9.97 0.07
N ALA A 199 13.24 8.90 -0.66
CA ALA A 199 11.85 8.48 -0.83
C ALA A 199 11.21 8.18 0.53
N ARG A 200 9.95 8.57 0.72
CA ARG A 200 9.19 8.24 1.92
C ARG A 200 8.57 6.87 1.74
N LYS A 201 9.10 5.87 2.46
CA LYS A 201 8.65 4.48 2.30
C LYS A 201 8.38 3.78 3.62
N SER A 202 7.37 2.93 3.62
CA SER A 202 7.00 2.03 4.72
C SER A 202 7.97 0.85 4.81
N MET A 203 9.20 1.13 5.26
CA MET A 203 10.21 0.12 5.55
C MET A 203 10.86 0.45 6.89
N VAL A 204 10.82 -0.53 7.79
CA VAL A 204 11.28 -0.36 9.16
C VAL A 204 12.82 -0.36 9.20
N THR A 205 13.44 0.81 9.40
CA THR A 205 14.91 0.97 9.49
C THR A 205 15.46 0.95 10.92
N LYS A 206 14.56 1.04 11.93
CA LYS A 206 14.84 0.75 13.34
C LYS A 206 13.58 0.16 13.98
N ARG A 207 13.74 -0.61 15.06
CA ARG A 207 12.61 -1.19 15.80
C ARG A 207 11.59 -0.10 16.18
N ILE A 208 10.32 -0.38 15.94
CA ILE A 208 9.20 0.47 16.37
C ILE A 208 8.89 0.10 17.84
N ASN A 209 8.73 1.09 18.70
CA ASN A 209 8.35 0.95 20.11
C ASN A 209 7.06 1.74 20.39
N ASP A 210 6.44 1.48 21.54
CA ASP A 210 5.15 2.07 21.93
C ASP A 210 5.23 3.57 22.27
N GLU A 211 6.44 4.15 22.31
CA GLU A 211 6.69 5.56 22.62
C GLU A 211 6.53 6.49 21.41
N ARG A 212 6.23 5.93 20.22
CA ARG A 212 6.16 6.64 18.96
C ARG A 212 4.77 7.18 18.65
#